data_AF-A0A847VSN5-F1
#
_entry.id   AF-A0A847VSN5-F1
#
_cell.length_a   1.000
_cell.length_b   1.000
_cell.length_c   1.000
_cell.angle_alpha   90.00
_cell.angle_beta   90.00
_cell.angle_gamma   90.00
#
_symmetry.space_group_name_H-M   'P 1'
#
loop_
_entity.id
_entity.type
_entity.pdbx_description
1 polymer ?
#
loop_
_entity_poly.entity_id
_entity_poly.type
_entity_poly.pdbx_seq_one_letter_code
_entity_poly.pdbx_strand_id
1 'polypeptide(L)'
;MNIEATRTYYENMLLTDLCDCNYCQNYIKEIKKTYPLVANYLEGIGVNIEKPFETMPLEPDNNKIEYIAAQYVVFGDFKKFKETIISNVSIQIAKSHPCIDINEKHFVIEISPIILNWVYN
;
A
#
# COMPACT_ATOMS: atom_id res chain seq x y z
N MET A 1 -8.33 -8.12 13.01
CA MET A 1 -7.46 -6.96 12.77
C MET A 1 -7.09 -6.34 14.11
N ASN A 2 -5.85 -5.89 14.24
CA ASN A 2 -5.31 -5.12 15.35
C ASN A 2 -4.85 -3.77 14.78
N ILE A 3 -5.71 -2.75 14.87
CA ILE A 3 -5.50 -1.44 14.26
C ILE A 3 -4.34 -0.70 14.94
N GLU A 4 -4.24 -0.80 16.27
CA GLU A 4 -3.17 -0.14 17.02
C GLU A 4 -1.79 -0.71 16.67
N ALA A 5 -1.63 -2.03 16.65
CA ALA A 5 -0.38 -2.65 16.24
C ALA A 5 -0.01 -2.32 14.79
N THR A 6 -1.01 -2.26 13.89
CA THR A 6 -0.81 -1.87 12.49
C THR A 6 -0.31 -0.43 12.42
N ARG A 7 -0.96 0.50 13.14
CA ARG A 7 -0.54 1.90 13.19
C ARG A 7 0.89 2.05 13.74
N THR A 8 1.19 1.40 14.85
CA THR A 8 2.54 1.42 15.46
C THR A 8 3.61 0.88 14.51
N TYR A 9 3.29 -0.18 13.75
CA TYR A 9 4.19 -0.70 12.72
C TYR A 9 4.55 0.36 11.67
N TYR A 10 3.55 1.06 11.12
CA TYR A 10 3.81 2.11 10.13
C TYR A 10 4.41 3.38 10.73
N GLU A 11 4.13 3.73 11.99
CA GLU A 11 4.76 4.87 12.67
C GLU A 11 6.27 4.65 12.89
N ASN A 12 6.67 3.43 13.24
CA ASN A 12 8.07 3.07 13.48
C ASN A 12 8.89 2.81 12.21
N MET A 13 8.23 2.57 11.07
CA MET A 13 8.92 2.36 9.80
C MET A 13 9.58 3.65 9.31
N LEU A 14 10.89 3.61 9.06
CA LEU A 14 11.67 4.72 8.53
C LEU A 14 11.56 4.78 7.01
N LEU A 15 11.76 5.97 6.43
CA LEU A 15 11.83 6.10 4.96
C LEU A 15 12.98 5.28 4.36
N THR A 16 14.05 5.03 5.12
CA THR A 16 15.17 4.19 4.73
C THR A 16 14.84 2.70 4.69
N ASP A 17 13.72 2.30 5.29
CA ASP A 17 13.23 0.92 5.23
C ASP A 17 12.46 0.66 3.93
N LEU A 18 12.09 1.72 3.21
CA LEU A 18 11.38 1.66 1.93
C LEU A 18 12.37 1.61 0.76
N CYS A 19 11.96 0.94 -0.32
CA CYS A 19 12.72 0.94 -1.56
C CYS A 19 12.93 2.36 -2.11
N ASP A 20 14.17 2.67 -2.49
CA ASP A 20 14.61 3.97 -2.98
C ASP A 20 14.61 4.10 -4.50
N CYS A 21 14.12 3.09 -5.23
CA CYS A 21 14.02 3.15 -6.69
C CYS A 21 13.01 4.21 -7.15
N ASN A 22 13.17 4.72 -8.38
CA ASN A 22 12.31 5.77 -8.93
C ASN A 22 10.82 5.40 -8.91
N TYR A 23 10.48 4.13 -9.16
CA TYR A 23 9.10 3.65 -9.14
C TYR A 23 8.45 3.74 -7.75
N CYS A 24 9.12 3.26 -6.72
CA CYS A 24 8.64 3.30 -5.34
C CYS A 24 8.60 4.74 -4.82
N GLN A 25 9.63 5.53 -5.13
CA GLN A 25 9.66 6.93 -4.73
C GLN A 25 8.58 7.76 -5.45
N ASN A 26 8.23 7.44 -6.70
CA ASN A 26 7.10 8.04 -7.41
C ASN A 26 5.78 7.71 -6.70
N TYR A 27 5.60 6.45 -6.33
CA TYR A 27 4.42 5.97 -5.61
C TYR A 27 4.20 6.77 -4.32
N ILE A 28 5.22 6.80 -3.46
CA ILE A 28 5.19 7.49 -2.16
C ILE A 28 4.83 8.98 -2.31
N LYS A 29 5.36 9.65 -3.34
CA LYS A 29 5.13 11.08 -3.58
C LYS A 29 3.71 11.40 -4.06
N GLU A 30 3.09 10.51 -4.83
CA GLU A 30 1.86 10.83 -5.58
C GLU A 30 0.61 10.10 -5.07
N ILE A 31 0.76 8.97 -4.38
CA ILE A 31 -0.38 8.08 -4.04
C ILE A 31 -1.43 8.78 -3.17
N LYS A 32 -1.01 9.43 -2.08
CA LYS A 32 -1.93 10.07 -1.13
C LYS A 32 -2.63 11.28 -1.73
N LYS A 33 -1.93 12.03 -2.60
CA LYS A 33 -2.48 13.17 -3.33
C LYS A 33 -3.54 12.73 -4.34
N THR A 34 -3.28 11.63 -5.03
CA THR A 34 -4.15 11.13 -6.11
C THR A 34 -5.35 10.37 -5.56
N TYR A 35 -5.17 9.61 -4.47
CA TYR A 35 -6.19 8.75 -3.87
C TYR A 35 -6.45 9.05 -2.38
N PRO A 36 -6.86 10.28 -2.01
CA PRO A 36 -7.06 10.65 -0.61
C PRO A 36 -8.16 9.86 0.09
N LEU A 37 -9.21 9.41 -0.63
CA LEU A 37 -10.27 8.57 -0.05
C LEU A 37 -9.79 7.16 0.28
N VAL A 38 -8.90 6.60 -0.54
CA VAL A 38 -8.25 5.31 -0.26
C VAL A 38 -7.29 5.48 0.92
N ALA A 39 -6.52 6.56 0.95
CA ALA A 39 -5.64 6.90 2.06
C ALA A 39 -6.40 6.98 3.40
N ASN A 40 -7.54 7.69 3.43
CA ASN A 40 -8.37 7.81 4.64
C ASN A 40 -8.94 6.46 5.09
N TYR A 41 -9.36 5.60 4.16
CA TYR A 41 -9.83 4.26 4.49
C TYR A 41 -8.71 3.41 5.11
N LEU A 42 -7.53 3.41 4.48
CA LEU A 42 -6.36 2.67 4.96
C LEU A 42 -5.91 3.16 6.33
N GLU A 43 -5.90 4.48 6.57
CA GLU A 43 -5.63 5.06 7.89
C GLU A 43 -6.64 4.59 8.95
N GLY A 44 -7.91 4.44 8.58
CA GLY A 44 -8.96 3.89 9.44
C GLY A 44 -8.70 2.46 9.92
N ILE A 45 -7.91 1.67 9.18
CA ILE A 45 -7.44 0.33 9.59
C ILE A 45 -5.98 0.33 10.09
N GLY A 46 -5.37 1.51 10.22
CA GLY A 46 -4.01 1.71 10.74
C GLY A 46 -2.90 1.66 9.68
N VAL A 47 -3.23 1.51 8.40
CA VAL A 47 -2.26 1.43 7.30
C VAL A 47 -1.88 2.82 6.81
N ASN A 48 -0.58 3.07 6.63
CA ASN A 48 -0.11 4.26 5.93
C ASN A 48 0.11 3.95 4.44
N ILE A 49 -0.72 4.56 3.58
CA ILE A 49 -0.68 4.36 2.13
C ILE A 49 0.68 4.74 1.49
N GLU A 50 1.43 5.65 2.10
CA GLU A 50 2.74 6.11 1.61
C GLU A 50 3.89 5.17 2.01
N LYS A 51 3.59 4.05 2.67
CA LYS A 51 4.59 3.06 3.11
C LYS A 51 4.21 1.67 2.59
N PRO A 52 4.23 1.43 1.26
CA PRO A 52 3.89 0.13 0.71
C PRO A 52 4.89 -0.94 1.17
N PHE A 53 4.39 -2.15 1.42
CA PHE A 53 5.23 -3.33 1.62
C PHE A 53 5.86 -3.78 0.29
N GLU A 54 5.07 -3.78 -0.78
CA GLU A 54 5.52 -4.11 -2.14
C GLU A 54 4.72 -3.27 -3.14
N THR A 55 5.34 -2.90 -4.26
CA THR A 55 4.66 -2.25 -5.38
C THR A 55 4.98 -2.98 -6.67
N MET A 56 3.99 -3.11 -7.55
CA MET A 56 4.13 -3.82 -8.81
C MET A 56 3.91 -2.83 -9.96
N PRO A 57 4.90 -1.99 -10.30
CA PRO A 57 4.80 -1.01 -11.37
C PRO A 57 4.84 -1.68 -12.76
N LEU A 58 4.11 -1.10 -13.71
CA LEU A 58 4.38 -1.23 -15.14
C LEU A 58 5.36 -0.15 -15.59
N GLU A 59 5.72 -0.18 -16.88
CA GLU A 59 6.52 0.88 -17.49
C GLU A 59 5.73 2.20 -17.56
N PRO A 60 6.39 3.35 -17.30
CA PRO A 60 5.76 4.65 -17.49
C PRO A 60 5.38 4.88 -18.95
N ASP A 61 4.19 5.45 -19.19
CA ASP A 61 3.70 5.87 -20.49
C ASP A 61 2.96 7.20 -20.38
N ASN A 62 3.20 8.12 -21.31
CA ASN A 62 2.50 9.42 -21.40
C ASN A 62 2.42 10.20 -20.05
N ASN A 63 3.54 10.31 -19.33
CA ASN A 63 3.64 10.94 -18.00
C ASN A 63 2.77 10.29 -16.91
N LYS A 64 2.35 9.04 -17.13
CA LYS A 64 1.63 8.23 -16.17
C LYS A 64 2.40 6.94 -15.91
N ILE A 65 2.10 6.33 -14.78
CA ILE A 65 2.54 4.99 -14.45
C ILE A 65 1.38 4.26 -13.78
N GLU A 66 1.18 3.02 -14.19
CA GLU A 66 0.25 2.10 -13.55
C GLU A 66 1.01 1.18 -12.59
N TYR A 67 0.46 1.00 -11.39
CA TYR A 67 0.85 -0.06 -10.48
C TYR A 67 -0.30 -1.06 -10.45
N ILE A 68 -0.03 -2.28 -10.94
CA ILE A 68 -1.03 -3.35 -11.01
C ILE A 68 -1.41 -3.87 -9.62
N ALA A 69 -0.56 -3.63 -8.62
CA ALA A 69 -0.88 -3.76 -7.20
C ALA A 69 0.11 -2.98 -6.33
N ALA A 70 -0.35 -2.56 -5.15
CA ALA A 70 0.50 -2.18 -4.03
C ALA A 70 0.01 -2.87 -2.76
N GLN A 71 0.94 -3.47 -2.01
CA GLN A 71 0.64 -4.36 -0.89
C GLN A 71 0.95 -3.69 0.46
N TYR A 72 0.21 -4.06 1.49
CA TYR A 72 0.32 -3.51 2.84
C TYR A 72 0.10 -4.59 3.89
N VAL A 73 0.90 -4.55 4.95
CA VAL A 73 0.75 -5.43 6.12
C VAL A 73 -0.34 -4.89 7.04
N VAL A 74 -1.20 -5.79 7.52
CA VAL A 74 -2.22 -5.52 8.55
C VAL A 74 -2.08 -6.55 9.66
N PHE A 75 -1.92 -6.09 10.90
CA PHE A 75 -1.77 -6.97 12.05
C PHE A 75 -3.11 -7.58 12.48
N GLY A 76 -3.04 -8.78 13.06
CA GLY A 76 -4.16 -9.57 13.54
C GLY A 76 -4.79 -10.49 12.49
N ASP A 77 -6.02 -10.93 12.76
CA ASP A 77 -6.76 -11.87 11.91
C ASP A 77 -7.62 -11.15 10.85
N PHE A 78 -7.66 -11.70 9.63
CA PHE A 78 -8.40 -11.18 8.48
C PHE A 78 -9.92 -11.32 8.59
N LYS A 79 -10.46 -12.12 9.52
CA LYS A 79 -11.91 -12.43 9.66
C LYS A 79 -12.86 -11.22 9.68
N LYS A 80 -12.37 -10.05 10.13
CA LYS A 80 -13.16 -8.81 10.20
C LYS A 80 -12.87 -7.85 9.04
N PHE A 81 -11.88 -8.16 8.21
CA PHE A 81 -11.60 -7.41 6.99
C PHE A 81 -12.67 -7.71 5.94
N LYS A 82 -13.14 -6.67 5.26
CA LYS A 82 -14.09 -6.78 4.16
C LYS A 82 -13.46 -6.14 2.94
N GLU A 83 -13.30 -6.94 1.89
CA GLU A 83 -12.88 -6.42 0.60
C GLU A 83 -13.88 -5.37 0.12
N THR A 84 -13.36 -4.33 -0.51
CA THR A 84 -14.16 -3.18 -0.92
C THR A 84 -13.54 -2.50 -2.14
N ILE A 85 -14.29 -1.59 -2.75
CA ILE A 85 -13.82 -0.73 -3.83
C ILE A 85 -14.05 0.71 -3.41
N ILE A 86 -13.01 1.53 -3.47
CA ILE A 86 -13.05 2.96 -3.14
C ILE A 86 -12.37 3.70 -4.29
N SER A 87 -13.07 4.66 -4.89
CA SER A 87 -12.54 5.45 -6.02
C SER A 87 -12.00 4.58 -7.17
N ASN A 88 -12.72 3.50 -7.51
CA ASN A 88 -12.33 2.50 -8.51
C ASN A 88 -11.03 1.72 -8.20
N VAL A 89 -10.53 1.82 -6.96
CA VAL A 89 -9.43 1.00 -6.45
C VAL A 89 -10.02 -0.10 -5.60
N SER A 90 -9.78 -1.34 -5.99
CA SER A 90 -10.10 -2.50 -5.18
C SER A 90 -9.13 -2.61 -4.02
N ILE A 91 -9.62 -2.99 -2.85
CA ILE A 91 -8.84 -3.28 -1.65
C ILE A 91 -9.19 -4.70 -1.22
N GLN A 92 -8.25 -5.63 -1.36
CA GLN A 92 -8.49 -7.08 -1.19
C GLN A 92 -7.41 -7.72 -0.32
N ILE A 93 -7.63 -8.96 0.13
CA ILE A 93 -6.56 -9.74 0.76
C ILE A 93 -5.63 -10.23 -0.35
N ALA A 94 -4.33 -9.96 -0.22
CA ALA A 94 -3.33 -10.42 -1.17
C ALA A 94 -3.26 -11.95 -1.15
N LYS A 95 -3.35 -12.58 -2.32
CA LYS A 95 -3.25 -14.04 -2.47
C LYS A 95 -1.80 -14.52 -2.45
N SER A 96 -0.88 -13.65 -2.79
CA SER A 96 0.56 -13.90 -2.83
C SER A 96 1.28 -12.61 -2.45
N HIS A 97 2.30 -12.72 -1.62
CA HIS A 97 3.15 -11.61 -1.21
C HIS A 97 4.56 -12.12 -0.91
N PRO A 98 5.60 -11.26 -0.94
CA PRO A 98 6.94 -11.64 -0.52
C PRO A 98 6.94 -12.21 0.91
N CYS A 99 7.91 -13.08 1.20
CA CYS A 99 8.12 -13.56 2.57
C CYS A 99 8.44 -12.36 3.47
N ILE A 100 7.84 -12.32 4.66
CA ILE A 100 8.00 -11.24 5.61
C ILE A 100 8.42 -11.81 6.97
N ASP A 101 9.46 -11.23 7.56
CA ASP A 101 9.98 -11.64 8.86
C ASP A 101 9.18 -10.96 10.00
N ILE A 102 7.90 -11.30 10.09
CA ILE A 102 7.00 -10.85 11.16
C ILE A 102 6.43 -12.09 11.84
N ASN A 103 6.72 -12.24 13.13
CA ASN A 103 6.27 -13.36 13.94
C ASN A 103 4.84 -13.16 14.46
N GLU A 104 4.42 -11.92 14.64
CA GLU A 104 3.06 -11.59 15.05
C GLU A 104 2.08 -12.00 13.96
N LYS A 105 0.89 -12.42 14.38
CA LYS A 105 -0.20 -12.73 13.45
C LYS A 105 -0.53 -11.51 12.59
N HIS A 106 -0.49 -11.66 11.28
CA HIS A 106 -0.77 -10.61 10.31
C HIS A 106 -1.36 -11.22 9.02
N PHE A 107 -1.82 -10.36 8.13
CA PHE A 107 -2.17 -10.67 6.74
C PHE A 107 -1.77 -9.49 5.86
N VAL A 108 -1.68 -9.74 4.55
CA VAL A 108 -1.35 -8.70 3.57
C VAL A 108 -2.61 -8.35 2.78
N ILE A 109 -2.85 -7.06 2.62
CA ILE A 109 -3.86 -6.54 1.69
C ILE A 109 -3.16 -5.97 0.45
N GLU A 110 -3.88 -5.88 -0.65
CA GLU A 110 -3.42 -5.21 -1.86
C GLU A 110 -4.46 -4.22 -2.37
N ILE A 111 -3.97 -3.13 -2.97
CA ILE A 111 -4.79 -2.14 -3.65
C ILE A 111 -4.47 -2.11 -5.15
N SER A 112 -5.49 -2.12 -6.01
CA SER A 112 -5.32 -2.14 -7.46
C SER A 112 -6.58 -1.76 -8.25
N PRO A 113 -6.44 -1.26 -9.49
CA PRO A 113 -5.22 -0.69 -10.06
C PRO A 113 -4.95 0.70 -9.45
N ILE A 114 -3.70 1.16 -9.55
CA ILE A 114 -3.30 2.52 -9.16
C ILE A 114 -2.65 3.21 -10.35
N ILE A 115 -3.14 4.40 -10.70
CA ILE A 115 -2.60 5.20 -11.80
C ILE A 115 -2.12 6.53 -11.24
N LEU A 116 -0.81 6.80 -11.34
CA LEU A 116 -0.18 8.01 -10.82
C LEU A 116 0.47 8.81 -11.94
N ASN A 117 0.73 10.10 -11.67
CA ASN A 117 1.67 10.85 -12.50
C ASN A 117 3.07 10.24 -12.37
N TRP A 118 3.81 10.21 -13.47
CA TRP A 118 5.24 9.90 -13.47
C TRP A 118 6.03 11.21 -13.41
N VAL A 119 6.83 11.40 -12.37
CA VAL A 119 7.52 12.68 -12.10
C VAL A 119 9.04 12.64 -12.26
N TYR A 120 9.58 11.51 -12.74
CA TYR A 120 11.00 11.36 -13.05
C TYR A 120 11.21 11.49 -14.56
N ASN A 121 12.29 12.17 -14.96
CA ASN A 121 12.68 12.35 -16.36
C ASN A 121 13.92 11.54 -16.68
#